data_AF-A0A1C6SJF6-F1
#
_entry.id   AF-A0A1C6SJF6-F1
#
_cell.length_a   1.000
_cell.length_b   1.000
_cell.length_c   1.000
_cell.angle_alpha   90.00
_cell.angle_beta   90.00
_cell.angle_gamma   90.00
#
_symmetry.space_group_name_H-M   'P 1'
#
loop_
_entity.id
_entity.type
_entity.pdbx_description
1 polymer ?
#
loop_
_entity_poly.entity_id
_entity_poly.type
_entity_poly.pdbx_seq_one_letter_code
_entity_poly.pdbx_strand_id
1 'polypeptide(L)'
;MKNRQHSRRSLRVVGRALTALVLATAAAGFSLGVASPAQAASTTMCSTSPVPAGWVVTEVNTNAGAICGPFLFFRITNDLWNGMHMCSVTQPPAGWVVTEVQTNARAICGPYLFYRIKMLG
;
A
#
# COMPACT_ATOMS: atom_id res chain seq x y z
N MET A 1 26.35 7.80 64.23
CA MET A 1 24.90 8.12 64.21
C MET A 1 24.73 9.56 63.73
N LYS A 2 23.66 9.85 62.97
CA LYS A 2 23.23 11.19 62.49
C LYS A 2 24.17 11.79 61.41
N ASN A 3 23.74 12.40 60.31
CA ASN A 3 22.41 12.79 59.91
C ASN A 3 22.48 13.24 58.44
N ARG A 4 21.90 12.43 57.55
CA ARG A 4 20.99 12.87 56.48
C ARG A 4 21.26 14.18 55.72
N GLN A 5 21.29 13.98 54.40
CA GLN A 5 20.31 14.56 53.46
C GLN A 5 20.32 16.06 53.16
N HIS A 6 21.02 16.91 53.90
CA HIS A 6 21.05 18.32 53.54
C HIS A 6 22.15 18.63 52.52
N SER A 7 21.75 19.35 51.49
CA SER A 7 22.62 19.94 50.47
C SER A 7 23.11 19.03 49.34
N ARG A 8 22.24 18.09 48.97
CA ARG A 8 21.99 17.70 47.57
C ARG A 8 21.67 18.87 46.60
N ARG A 9 21.74 20.14 47.02
CA ARG A 9 21.18 21.25 46.23
C ARG A 9 22.20 22.15 45.54
N SER A 10 23.40 22.36 46.08
CA SER A 10 24.14 23.57 45.66
C SER A 10 25.18 23.39 44.55
N LEU A 11 25.69 22.19 44.27
CA LEU A 11 26.59 21.98 43.12
C LEU A 11 25.94 21.23 41.96
N ARG A 12 24.62 21.37 41.82
CA ARG A 12 23.93 21.18 40.53
C ARG A 12 24.05 22.40 39.61
N VAL A 13 24.69 23.49 40.04
CA VAL A 13 24.54 24.80 39.39
C VAL A 13 25.83 25.35 38.78
N VAL A 14 27.02 25.02 39.26
CA VAL A 14 28.22 25.78 38.88
C VAL A 14 29.31 24.86 38.33
N GLY A 15 29.59 25.00 37.03
CA GLY A 15 30.76 24.44 36.35
C GLY A 15 30.49 23.15 35.55
N ARG A 16 29.66 23.05 34.51
CA ARG A 16 29.34 24.04 33.47
C ARG A 16 30.47 25.03 33.23
N ALA A 17 31.68 24.55 32.94
CA ALA A 17 32.69 25.44 32.36
C ALA A 17 33.86 24.74 31.67
N LEU A 18 34.40 23.62 32.15
CA LEU A 18 35.76 23.25 31.76
C LEU A 18 35.89 21.75 31.48
N THR A 19 36.62 21.44 30.42
CA THR A 19 36.95 20.12 29.83
C THR A 19 35.91 19.54 28.89
N ALA A 20 35.70 20.31 27.82
CA ALA A 20 35.58 19.81 26.46
C ALA A 20 36.55 18.66 26.15
N LEU A 21 36.23 17.95 25.07
CA LEU A 21 37.02 16.89 24.43
C LEU A 21 36.98 15.60 25.26
N VAL A 22 36.34 14.53 24.79
CA VAL A 22 36.93 13.70 23.74
C VAL A 22 35.86 12.72 23.20
N LEU A 23 35.79 12.61 21.87
CA LEU A 23 35.25 11.52 21.03
C LEU A 23 33.72 11.27 21.03
N ALA A 24 33.02 12.04 20.20
CA ALA A 24 31.74 11.60 19.61
C ALA A 24 31.78 11.81 18.09
N THR A 25 32.58 11.00 17.39
CA THR A 25 32.42 10.84 15.93
C THR A 25 31.15 10.05 15.69
N ALA A 26 30.02 10.76 15.61
CA ALA A 26 28.78 10.22 15.09
C ALA A 26 29.04 9.78 13.66
N ALA A 27 29.08 8.48 13.42
CA ALA A 27 29.03 7.92 12.08
C ALA A 27 27.78 8.51 11.41
N ALA A 28 27.99 9.36 10.41
CA ALA A 28 26.94 9.75 9.49
C ALA A 28 26.52 8.46 8.76
N GLY A 29 25.53 7.77 9.33
CA GLY A 29 24.88 6.64 8.70
C GLY A 29 24.23 7.15 7.44
N PHE A 30 24.85 6.88 6.29
CA PHE A 30 24.18 6.97 5.01
C PHE A 30 23.09 5.89 5.02
N SER A 31 21.86 6.30 5.32
CA SER A 31 20.70 5.44 5.13
C SER A 31 20.57 5.18 3.63
N LEU A 32 21.04 4.02 3.18
CA LEU A 32 20.67 3.49 1.87
C LEU A 32 19.15 3.29 1.94
N GLY A 33 18.41 4.14 1.23
CA GLY A 33 16.99 3.96 1.03
C GLY A 33 16.78 2.64 0.30
N VAL A 34 16.54 1.57 1.04
CA VAL A 34 15.95 0.35 0.47
C VAL A 34 14.61 0.78 -0.10
N ALA A 35 14.52 0.81 -1.43
CA ALA A 35 13.23 0.92 -2.10
C ALA A 35 12.35 -0.18 -1.51
N SER A 36 11.27 0.21 -0.84
CA SER A 36 10.27 -0.75 -0.41
C SER A 36 9.85 -1.57 -1.64
N PRO A 37 9.59 -2.89 -1.50
CA PRO A 37 9.04 -3.64 -2.62
C PRO A 37 7.84 -2.88 -3.14
N ALA A 38 7.75 -2.67 -4.46
CA ALA A 38 6.60 -2.06 -5.09
C ALA A 38 5.37 -2.85 -4.62
N GLN A 39 4.65 -2.28 -3.66
CA GLN A 39 3.46 -2.91 -3.11
C GLN A 39 2.55 -3.08 -4.31
N ALA A 40 2.09 -4.31 -4.53
CA ALA A 40 1.01 -4.64 -5.44
C ALA A 40 0.04 -3.48 -5.54
N ALA A 41 0.04 -2.74 -6.65
CA ALA A 41 -0.71 -1.50 -6.70
C ALA A 41 -2.16 -1.89 -6.94
N SER A 42 -2.92 -2.02 -5.86
CA SER A 42 -4.38 -2.03 -5.94
C SER A 42 -4.87 -0.61 -5.65
N THR A 43 -5.76 -0.12 -6.50
CA THR A 43 -6.37 1.19 -6.30
C THR A 43 -7.83 1.16 -6.74
N THR A 44 -8.52 2.25 -6.48
CA THR A 44 -9.94 2.39 -6.79
C THR A 44 -10.13 3.54 -7.76
N MET A 45 -11.07 3.37 -8.68
CA MET A 45 -11.39 4.36 -9.71
C MET A 45 -12.87 4.37 -10.03
N CYS A 46 -13.34 5.46 -10.63
CA CYS A 46 -14.68 5.54 -11.16
C CYS A 46 -14.71 4.98 -12.59
N SER A 47 -15.80 4.30 -12.92
CA SER A 47 -16.03 3.68 -14.23
C SER A 47 -16.10 4.64 -15.42
N THR A 48 -16.12 5.95 -15.17
CA THR A 48 -16.05 7.00 -16.19
C THR A 48 -14.68 7.12 -16.83
N SER A 49 -13.63 6.66 -16.14
CA SER A 49 -12.27 6.72 -16.63
C SER A 49 -11.89 5.38 -17.27
N PRO A 50 -11.09 5.39 -18.35
CA PRO A 50 -10.58 4.15 -18.94
C PRO A 50 -9.62 3.45 -17.97
N VAL A 51 -9.70 2.13 -17.89
CA VAL A 51 -8.77 1.32 -17.09
C VAL A 51 -7.39 1.37 -17.75
N PRO A 52 -6.31 1.65 -17.00
CA PRO A 52 -4.96 1.72 -17.56
C PRO A 52 -4.49 0.41 -18.20
N ALA A 53 -3.59 0.52 -19.18
CA ALA A 53 -2.99 -0.66 -19.80
C ALA A 53 -2.22 -1.51 -18.77
N GLY A 54 -2.41 -2.84 -18.82
CA GLY A 54 -1.79 -3.78 -17.88
C GLY A 54 -2.53 -3.93 -16.54
N TRP A 55 -3.59 -3.16 -16.32
CA TRP A 55 -4.44 -3.28 -15.13
C TRP A 55 -5.70 -4.07 -15.42
N VAL A 56 -6.23 -4.72 -14.38
CA VAL A 56 -7.48 -5.46 -14.43
C VAL A 56 -8.44 -4.95 -13.37
N VAL A 57 -9.73 -4.97 -13.66
CA VAL A 57 -10.77 -4.75 -12.66
C VAL A 57 -10.98 -6.05 -11.89
N THR A 58 -10.90 -6.02 -10.57
CA THR A 58 -11.15 -7.18 -9.69
C THR A 58 -12.49 -7.10 -8.98
N GLU A 59 -13.08 -5.90 -8.90
CA GLU A 59 -14.35 -5.67 -8.21
C GLU A 59 -15.13 -4.53 -8.88
N VAL A 60 -16.44 -4.67 -8.95
CA VAL A 60 -17.38 -3.66 -9.45
C VAL A 60 -18.48 -3.44 -8.44
N ASN A 61 -18.52 -2.25 -7.86
CA ASN A 61 -19.52 -1.84 -6.89
C ASN A 61 -20.48 -0.80 -7.48
N THR A 62 -21.77 -0.99 -7.23
CA THR A 62 -22.85 -0.07 -7.63
C THR A 62 -23.16 0.99 -6.57
N ASN A 63 -22.64 0.83 -5.33
CA ASN A 63 -22.97 1.66 -4.17
C ASN A 63 -21.80 2.56 -3.73
N ALA A 64 -21.13 3.21 -4.69
CA ALA A 64 -20.01 4.10 -4.38
C ALA A 64 -20.42 5.56 -4.19
N GLY A 65 -21.68 5.80 -3.79
CA GLY A 65 -22.41 7.07 -3.94
C GLY A 65 -21.73 8.35 -3.44
N ALA A 66 -20.68 8.27 -2.61
CA ALA A 66 -19.88 9.43 -2.20
C ALA A 66 -18.63 9.71 -3.05
N ILE A 67 -18.09 8.70 -3.76
CA ILE A 67 -16.80 8.80 -4.47
C ILE A 67 -17.00 8.98 -5.98
N CYS A 68 -17.93 8.23 -6.57
CA CYS A 68 -18.15 8.20 -8.01
C CYS A 68 -19.53 8.72 -8.45
N GLY A 69 -20.29 9.31 -7.52
CA GLY A 69 -21.65 9.80 -7.80
C GLY A 69 -22.55 8.68 -8.36
N PRO A 70 -23.18 8.87 -9.53
CA PRO A 70 -24.05 7.86 -10.15
C PRO A 70 -23.29 6.72 -10.85
N PHE A 71 -21.97 6.82 -10.97
CA PHE A 71 -21.17 5.87 -11.74
C PHE A 71 -20.70 4.69 -10.88
N LEU A 72 -20.42 3.56 -11.54
CA LEU A 72 -19.85 2.39 -10.90
C LEU A 72 -18.45 2.70 -10.37
N PHE A 73 -18.06 1.96 -9.35
CA PHE A 73 -16.74 1.98 -8.74
C PHE A 73 -16.01 0.70 -9.03
N PHE A 74 -14.77 0.83 -9.48
CA PHE A 74 -13.91 -0.29 -9.82
C PHE A 74 -12.75 -0.36 -8.85
N ARG A 75 -12.47 -1.57 -8.34
CA ARG A 75 -11.16 -1.90 -7.79
C ARG A 75 -10.31 -2.43 -8.93
N ILE A 76 -9.14 -1.84 -9.12
CA ILE A 76 -8.19 -2.25 -10.15
C ILE A 76 -6.87 -2.68 -9.51
N THR A 77 -6.15 -3.59 -10.17
CA THR A 77 -4.79 -3.98 -9.80
C THR A 77 -3.95 -4.26 -11.05
N ASN A 78 -2.64 -4.04 -10.96
CA ASN A 78 -1.65 -4.56 -11.92
C ASN A 78 -0.75 -5.66 -11.31
N ASP A 79 -1.03 -6.07 -10.07
CA ASP A 79 -0.33 -7.17 -9.42
C ASP A 79 -0.95 -8.51 -9.82
N LEU A 80 -0.45 -9.05 -10.93
CA LEU A 80 -1.04 -10.20 -11.59
C LEU A 80 -0.37 -11.53 -11.18
N TRP A 81 -1.18 -12.53 -10.82
CA TRP A 81 -0.74 -13.87 -10.43
C TRP A 81 -1.67 -14.97 -10.97
N ASN A 82 -1.12 -16.18 -11.16
CA ASN A 82 -1.85 -17.27 -11.81
C ASN A 82 -3.06 -17.74 -11.00
N GLY A 83 -4.22 -17.80 -11.65
CA GLY A 83 -5.48 -18.19 -11.02
C GLY A 83 -6.18 -17.06 -10.30
N MET A 84 -5.67 -15.82 -10.36
CA MET A 84 -6.39 -14.66 -9.89
C MET A 84 -7.68 -14.44 -10.68
N HIS A 85 -8.58 -13.66 -10.10
CA HIS A 85 -9.81 -13.28 -10.76
C HIS A 85 -9.77 -11.86 -11.31
N MET A 86 -10.57 -11.63 -12.35
CA MET A 86 -10.91 -10.31 -12.86
C MET A 86 -12.37 -10.27 -13.31
N CYS A 87 -12.92 -9.08 -13.42
CA CYS A 87 -14.23 -8.83 -13.98
C CYS A 87 -14.14 -8.64 -15.50
N SER A 88 -15.14 -9.15 -16.22
CA SER A 88 -15.17 -9.12 -17.69
C SER A 88 -15.32 -7.74 -18.33
N VAL A 89 -15.39 -6.68 -17.52
CA VAL A 89 -15.41 -5.28 -17.97
C VAL A 89 -14.08 -4.84 -18.56
N THR A 90 -12.99 -5.54 -18.24
CA THR A 90 -11.66 -5.32 -18.80
C THR A 90 -11.16 -6.55 -19.54
N GLN A 91 -10.36 -6.33 -20.58
CA GLN A 91 -9.66 -7.42 -21.26
C GLN A 91 -8.47 -7.88 -20.41
N PRO A 92 -8.14 -9.20 -20.43
CA PRO A 92 -6.88 -9.67 -19.88
C PRO A 92 -5.69 -8.92 -20.50
N PRO A 93 -4.67 -8.57 -19.72
CA PRO A 93 -3.45 -7.96 -20.24
C PRO A 93 -2.71 -8.88 -21.22
N ALA A 94 -1.81 -8.30 -22.01
CA ALA A 94 -0.98 -9.08 -22.93
C ALA A 94 -0.23 -10.20 -22.19
N GLY A 95 -0.24 -11.41 -22.76
CA GLY A 95 0.34 -12.60 -22.14
C GLY A 95 -0.53 -13.25 -21.07
N TRP A 96 -1.75 -12.76 -20.80
CA TRP A 96 -2.71 -13.41 -19.91
C TRP A 96 -3.89 -13.98 -20.68
N VAL A 97 -4.39 -15.13 -20.24
CA VAL A 97 -5.58 -15.79 -20.82
C VAL A 97 -6.60 -16.11 -19.76
N VAL A 98 -7.88 -16.08 -20.17
CA VAL A 98 -8.99 -16.55 -19.34
C VAL A 98 -9.01 -18.07 -19.34
N THR A 99 -8.98 -18.68 -18.16
CA THR A 99 -9.02 -20.13 -17.98
C THR A 99 -10.36 -20.62 -17.44
N GLU A 100 -11.18 -19.72 -16.89
CA GLU A 100 -12.47 -20.04 -16.30
C GLU A 100 -13.41 -18.84 -16.42
N VAL A 101 -14.69 -19.11 -16.66
CA VAL A 101 -15.74 -18.09 -16.67
C VAL A 101 -16.85 -18.50 -15.72
N GLN A 102 -17.24 -17.59 -14.82
CA GLN A 102 -18.36 -17.79 -13.90
C GLN A 102 -19.40 -16.68 -14.08
N THR A 103 -20.66 -17.09 -14.15
CA THR A 103 -21.82 -16.21 -14.37
C THR A 103 -22.42 -15.67 -13.06
N ASN A 104 -22.10 -16.28 -11.93
CA ASN A 104 -22.72 -16.03 -10.64
C ASN A 104 -21.92 -14.98 -9.82
N ALA A 105 -21.39 -13.97 -10.51
CA ALA A 105 -20.39 -13.05 -9.96
C ALA A 105 -20.98 -11.74 -9.42
N ARG A 106 -22.31 -11.64 -9.28
CA ARG A 106 -23.00 -10.39 -8.95
C ARG A 106 -22.47 -9.73 -7.68
N ALA A 107 -22.02 -10.53 -6.71
CA ALA A 107 -21.47 -10.06 -5.45
C ALA A 107 -20.09 -9.37 -5.57
N ILE A 108 -19.34 -9.62 -6.64
CA ILE A 108 -17.98 -9.12 -6.82
C ILE A 108 -17.88 -8.22 -8.05
N CYS A 109 -18.39 -8.70 -9.19
CA CYS A 109 -18.29 -8.04 -10.49
C CYS A 109 -19.59 -7.36 -10.92
N GLY A 110 -20.59 -7.26 -10.04
CA GLY A 110 -21.87 -6.65 -10.37
C GLY A 110 -22.49 -7.29 -11.64
N PRO A 111 -22.82 -6.52 -12.69
CA PRO A 111 -23.39 -7.08 -13.91
C PRO A 111 -22.42 -7.87 -14.79
N TYR A 112 -21.12 -7.84 -14.50
CA TYR A 112 -20.09 -8.47 -15.32
C TYR A 112 -19.81 -9.91 -14.88
N LEU A 113 -19.23 -10.68 -15.79
CA LEU A 113 -18.78 -12.04 -15.50
C LEU A 113 -17.48 -12.01 -14.68
N PHE A 114 -17.23 -13.10 -13.99
CA PHE A 114 -15.97 -13.36 -13.30
C PHE A 114 -15.10 -14.28 -14.14
N TYR A 115 -13.86 -13.88 -14.37
CA TYR A 115 -12.87 -14.65 -15.10
C TYR A 115 -11.73 -15.04 -14.17
N ARG A 116 -11.25 -16.28 -14.25
CA ARG A 116 -9.88 -16.59 -13.80
C ARG A 116 -8.91 -16.40 -14.93
N ILE A 117 -7.76 -15.82 -14.63
CA ILE A 117 -6.69 -15.63 -15.60
C ILE A 117 -5.40 -16.33 -15.19
N LYS A 118 -4.60 -16.69 -16.20
CA LYS A 118 -3.28 -17.28 -16.05
C LYS A 118 -2.34 -16.68 -17.09
N MET A 119 -1.06 -16.53 -16.74
CA MET A 119 -0.02 -16.15 -17.68
C MET A 119 0.20 -17.27 -18.70
N LEU A 120 0.24 -16.92 -19.98
CA LEU A 120 0.80 -17.72 -21.05
C LEU A 120 2.31 -17.78 -20.81
N GLY A 121 2.77 -18.93 -20.33
CA GLY A 121 4.18 -19.21 -20.12
C GLY A 121 4.95 -19.31 -21.42
#